data_AF-F5Y8H4-F1
#
_entry.id   AF-F5Y8H4-F1
#
_cell.length_a   1.000
_cell.length_b   1.000
_cell.length_c   1.000
_cell.angle_alpha   90.00
_cell.angle_beta   90.00
_cell.angle_gamma   90.00
#
_symmetry.space_group_name_H-M   'P 1'
#
loop_
_entity.id
_entity.type
_entity.pdbx_description
1 polymer ?
#
loop_
_entity_poly.entity_id
_entity_poly.type
_entity_poly.pdbx_seq_one_letter_code
_entity_poly.pdbx_strand_id
1 'polypeptide(L)'
;MVRTAEASETAVLQDSAVGEQPVQDSPGQEDEEFHSGKIYCANCIHCKLVPAKSDKEERYVLRIRCAAGKWKKKLGEEKLYKYCTITRRYLDACDAYDAMGDTREFIRELRKNLSGKDEIYGSSETDE
;
A
#
# COMPACT_ATOMS: atom_id res chain seq x y z
N MET A 1 -66.39 6.42 41.61
CA MET A 1 -65.30 6.58 40.61
C MET A 1 -64.87 5.20 40.17
N VAL A 2 -65.43 4.75 39.04
CA VAL A 2 -65.20 3.42 38.47
C VAL A 2 -63.89 3.49 37.70
N ARG A 3 -62.89 2.68 38.08
CA ARG A 3 -61.61 2.58 37.38
C ARG A 3 -61.77 1.56 36.25
N THR A 4 -61.66 2.03 35.02
CA THR A 4 -61.59 1.19 33.82
C THR A 4 -60.23 0.50 33.77
N ALA A 5 -60.24 -0.82 33.67
CA ALA A 5 -59.11 -1.64 33.26
C ALA A 5 -59.36 -2.04 31.80
N GLU A 6 -58.38 -1.85 30.93
CA GLU A 6 -58.33 -2.51 29.63
C GLU A 6 -56.87 -2.88 29.38
N ALA A 7 -56.57 -4.16 29.55
CA ALA A 7 -55.35 -4.79 29.08
C ALA A 7 -55.57 -5.16 27.61
N SER A 8 -54.59 -4.88 26.73
CA SER A 8 -54.60 -5.40 25.37
C SER A 8 -53.21 -5.92 25.03
N GLU A 9 -53.04 -7.21 25.27
CA GLU A 9 -51.97 -8.02 24.71
C GLU A 9 -52.58 -8.84 23.57
N THR A 10 -51.99 -8.76 22.38
CA THR A 10 -52.16 -9.80 21.36
C THR A 10 -50.86 -9.90 20.59
N ALA A 11 -50.10 -10.95 20.87
CA ALA A 11 -49.00 -11.42 20.06
C ALA A 11 -49.48 -12.64 19.28
N VAL A 12 -49.25 -12.74 17.97
CA VAL A 12 -48.68 -13.95 17.35
C VAL A 12 -48.37 -13.81 15.85
N LEU A 13 -47.23 -14.42 15.50
CA LEU A 13 -46.90 -15.27 14.34
C LEU A 13 -46.46 -14.64 13.00
N GLN A 14 -45.14 -14.70 12.82
CA GLN A 14 -44.31 -15.08 11.67
C GLN A 14 -45.01 -15.59 10.40
N ASP A 15 -44.53 -15.10 9.25
CA ASP A 15 -44.20 -15.96 8.10
C ASP A 15 -42.84 -15.53 7.54
N SER A 16 -41.83 -16.39 7.72
CA SER A 16 -40.49 -16.23 7.17
C SER A 16 -40.43 -16.96 5.83
N ALA A 17 -40.60 -16.23 4.74
CA ALA A 17 -40.34 -16.75 3.40
C ALA A 17 -38.88 -16.49 3.00
N VAL A 18 -38.22 -17.60 2.70
CA VAL A 18 -36.86 -17.79 2.19
C VAL A 18 -36.51 -16.79 1.08
N GLY A 19 -35.46 -16.00 1.32
CA GLY A 19 -34.68 -15.34 0.28
C GLY A 19 -33.25 -15.82 0.38
N GLU A 20 -32.83 -16.68 -0.55
CA GLU A 20 -31.43 -17.07 -0.75
C GLU A 20 -30.55 -15.83 -0.72
N GLN A 21 -29.65 -15.76 0.26
CA GLN A 21 -28.60 -14.75 0.24
C GLN A 21 -27.62 -15.13 -0.89
N PRO A 22 -27.32 -14.23 -1.83
CA PRO A 22 -26.27 -14.46 -2.79
C PRO A 22 -24.95 -14.61 -2.04
N VAL A 23 -24.23 -15.70 -2.32
CA VAL A 23 -22.84 -15.89 -1.89
C VAL A 23 -22.04 -14.69 -2.38
N GLN A 24 -21.70 -13.80 -1.46
CA GLN A 24 -20.81 -12.70 -1.74
C GLN A 24 -19.42 -13.28 -1.92
N ASP A 25 -19.03 -13.43 -3.19
CA ASP A 25 -17.64 -13.52 -3.62
C ASP A 25 -16.87 -12.42 -2.87
N SER A 26 -16.10 -12.85 -1.87
CA SER A 26 -15.36 -11.94 -1.00
C SER A 26 -14.11 -11.49 -1.76
N PRO A 27 -14.00 -10.24 -2.24
CA PRO A 27 -12.75 -9.79 -2.81
C PRO A 27 -11.76 -9.64 -1.66
N GLY A 28 -10.55 -10.13 -1.89
CA GLY A 28 -9.54 -10.40 -0.88
C GLY A 28 -9.20 -9.22 0.03
N GLN A 29 -8.76 -9.59 1.23
CA GLN A 29 -8.29 -8.73 2.32
C GLN A 29 -6.96 -7.98 2.01
N GLU A 30 -6.77 -7.48 0.79
CA GLU A 30 -5.47 -6.96 0.31
C GLU A 30 -5.38 -5.42 0.26
N ASP A 31 -6.48 -4.71 0.54
CA ASP A 31 -6.59 -3.24 0.48
C ASP A 31 -6.22 -2.51 1.79
N GLU A 32 -5.91 -3.24 2.87
CA GLU A 32 -5.88 -2.78 4.26
C GLU A 32 -4.76 -1.78 4.66
N GLU A 33 -4.06 -1.13 3.72
CA GLU A 33 -3.16 -0.02 4.09
C GLU A 33 -2.94 1.01 2.97
N PHE A 34 -4.00 1.32 2.21
CA PHE A 34 -4.02 2.52 1.36
C PHE A 34 -4.70 3.67 2.10
N HIS A 35 -3.99 4.77 2.29
CA HIS A 35 -4.46 5.94 3.01
C HIS A 35 -4.81 7.04 2.02
N SER A 36 -6.11 7.27 1.83
CA SER A 36 -6.60 8.36 0.98
C SER A 36 -6.09 9.72 1.47
N GLY A 37 -5.81 10.62 0.53
CA GLY A 37 -5.26 11.95 0.84
C GLY A 37 -3.80 11.96 1.30
N LYS A 38 -3.12 10.80 1.35
CA LYS A 38 -1.68 10.74 1.62
C LYS A 38 -0.86 10.63 0.35
N ILE A 39 0.40 11.05 0.45
CA ILE A 39 1.40 10.95 -0.61
C ILE A 39 2.14 9.63 -0.49
N TYR A 40 2.16 8.86 -1.58
CA TYR A 40 2.98 7.66 -1.69
C TYR A 40 4.17 7.95 -2.59
N CYS A 41 5.36 8.10 -1.99
CA CYS A 41 6.56 8.43 -2.76
C CYS A 41 6.90 7.40 -3.83
N ALA A 42 6.50 6.13 -3.65
CA ALA A 42 6.69 5.12 -4.69
C ALA A 42 5.95 5.48 -6.00
N ASN A 43 4.86 6.26 -5.92
CA ASN A 43 4.12 6.79 -7.06
C ASN A 43 4.64 8.16 -7.56
N CYS A 44 5.77 8.65 -7.05
CA CYS A 44 6.28 9.97 -7.44
C CYS A 44 7.24 9.85 -8.64
N ILE A 45 7.09 10.71 -9.66
CA ILE A 45 8.01 10.75 -10.81
C ILE A 45 9.46 11.03 -10.41
N HIS A 46 9.71 11.65 -9.26
CA HIS A 46 11.06 11.95 -8.77
C HIS A 46 11.69 10.79 -8.00
N CYS A 47 10.93 9.76 -7.63
CA CYS A 47 11.48 8.59 -6.94
C CYS A 47 11.99 7.58 -7.98
N LYS A 48 13.30 7.37 -8.01
CA LYS A 48 13.99 6.64 -9.08
C LYS A 48 14.71 5.41 -8.57
N LEU A 49 14.70 4.37 -9.39
CA LEU A 49 15.50 3.18 -9.19
C LEU A 49 16.98 3.47 -9.44
N VAL A 50 17.85 3.01 -8.55
CA VAL A 50 19.30 3.08 -8.71
C VAL A 50 19.98 1.80 -8.22
N PRO A 51 21.05 1.36 -8.90
CA PRO A 51 21.98 0.38 -8.35
C PRO A 51 22.68 0.93 -7.11
N ALA A 52 22.80 0.11 -6.07
CA ALA A 52 23.59 0.38 -4.89
C ALA A 52 24.57 -0.77 -4.65
N LYS A 53 25.77 -0.44 -4.16
CA LYS A 53 26.79 -1.43 -3.80
C LYS A 53 26.20 -2.43 -2.80
N SER A 54 26.38 -3.71 -3.08
CA SER A 54 26.11 -4.76 -2.10
C SER A 54 27.35 -4.98 -1.22
N ASP A 55 27.19 -5.72 -0.11
CA ASP A 55 28.32 -6.09 0.76
C ASP A 55 29.29 -7.08 0.10
N LYS A 56 28.91 -7.66 -1.05
CA LYS A 56 29.75 -8.54 -1.85
C LYS A 56 30.34 -7.77 -3.03
N GLU A 57 31.62 -7.98 -3.29
CA GLU A 57 32.30 -7.44 -4.48
C GLU A 57 31.56 -7.86 -5.76
N GLU A 58 31.57 -6.96 -6.75
CA GLU A 58 30.98 -7.15 -8.09
C GLU A 58 29.47 -7.40 -8.15
N ARG A 59 28.76 -7.23 -7.02
CA ARG A 59 27.31 -7.36 -6.95
C ARG A 59 26.65 -6.05 -6.51
N TYR A 60 25.46 -5.83 -7.03
CA TYR A 60 24.63 -4.69 -6.67
C TYR A 60 23.22 -5.10 -6.27
N VAL A 61 22.58 -4.23 -5.49
CA VAL A 61 21.17 -4.33 -5.16
C VAL A 61 20.44 -3.11 -5.68
N LEU A 62 19.18 -3.28 -6.00
CA LEU A 62 18.33 -2.19 -6.44
C LEU A 62 17.78 -1.41 -5.23
N ARG A 63 17.84 -0.09 -5.31
CA ARG A 63 17.36 0.84 -4.29
C ARG A 63 16.58 1.98 -4.93
N ILE A 64 15.76 2.65 -4.14
CA ILE A 64 15.05 3.84 -4.58
C ILE A 64 15.66 5.07 -3.93
N ARG A 65 15.90 6.10 -4.74
CA ARG A 65 16.31 7.45 -4.34
C ARG A 65 15.24 8.48 -4.69
N CYS A 66 15.33 9.66 -4.10
CA CYS A 66 14.52 10.81 -4.49
C CYS A 66 15.40 11.81 -5.26
N ALA A 67 15.19 11.95 -6.56
CA ALA A 67 15.92 12.89 -7.42
C ALA A 67 15.70 14.35 -7.02
N ALA A 68 14.58 14.67 -6.35
CA ALA A 68 14.34 15.98 -5.74
C ALA A 68 15.06 16.20 -4.40
N GLY A 69 15.87 15.23 -3.94
CA GLY A 69 16.73 15.37 -2.77
C GLY A 69 16.01 15.41 -1.41
N LYS A 70 14.75 14.94 -1.35
CA LYS A 70 13.92 15.01 -0.14
C LYS A 70 14.34 14.04 0.96
N TRP A 71 15.12 13.01 0.64
CA TRP A 71 15.55 12.00 1.61
C TRP A 71 17.03 12.16 1.94
N LYS A 72 17.30 12.64 3.16
CA LYS A 72 18.65 12.81 3.67
C LYS A 72 18.82 12.09 5.00
N LYS A 73 20.02 11.57 5.24
CA LYS A 73 20.44 11.10 6.56
C LYS A 73 20.74 12.30 7.46
N LYS A 74 20.97 12.05 8.75
CA LYS A 74 21.35 13.11 9.71
C LYS A 74 22.62 13.87 9.30
N LEU A 75 23.55 13.19 8.61
CA LEU A 75 24.80 13.76 8.09
C LEU A 75 24.67 14.38 6.69
N GLY A 76 23.45 14.55 6.17
CA GLY A 76 23.19 15.23 4.89
C GLY A 76 23.30 14.35 3.65
N GLU A 77 23.94 13.19 3.73
CA GLU A 77 23.99 12.20 2.64
C GLU A 77 22.59 11.77 2.18
N GLU A 78 22.45 11.45 0.89
CA GLU A 78 21.22 10.90 0.36
C GLU A 78 20.86 9.57 1.05
N LYS A 79 19.57 9.40 1.36
CA LYS A 79 19.05 8.16 1.91
C LYS A 79 18.39 7.34 0.80
N LEU A 80 18.84 6.09 0.68
CA LEU A 80 18.29 5.09 -0.24
C LEU A 80 17.37 4.13 0.51
N TYR A 81 16.23 3.78 -0.09
CA TYR A 81 15.27 2.83 0.49
C TYR A 81 15.16 1.55 -0.32
N LYS A 82 14.72 0.48 0.34
CA LYS A 82 14.25 -0.74 -0.35
C LYS A 82 12.90 -0.46 -1.02
N TYR A 83 12.60 -1.21 -2.08
CA TYR A 83 11.33 -1.14 -2.81
C TYR A 83 10.12 -1.35 -1.90
N CYS A 84 10.11 -2.48 -1.19
CA CYS A 84 9.03 -2.84 -0.27
C CYS A 84 8.82 -1.82 0.87
N THR A 85 9.86 -1.06 1.21
CA THR A 85 9.76 -0.01 2.24
C THR A 85 9.00 1.19 1.71
N ILE A 86 9.29 1.66 0.49
CA ILE A 86 8.68 2.89 -0.01
C ILE A 86 7.22 2.71 -0.43
N THR A 87 6.80 1.49 -0.79
CA THR A 87 5.41 1.19 -1.17
C THR A 87 4.45 1.14 0.01
N ARG A 88 4.98 0.95 1.23
CA ARG A 88 4.20 0.96 2.48
C ARG A 88 4.21 2.32 3.16
N ARG A 89 5.23 3.14 2.91
CA ARG A 89 5.34 4.48 3.49
C ARG A 89 4.47 5.49 2.76
N TYR A 90 3.85 6.34 3.55
CA TYR A 90 3.12 7.50 3.08
C TYR A 90 3.51 8.75 3.89
N LEU A 91 3.27 9.93 3.31
CA LEU A 91 3.56 11.23 3.90
C LEU A 91 2.32 12.12 3.82
N ASP A 92 2.24 13.12 4.70
CA ASP A 92 1.19 14.15 4.63
C ASP A 92 1.43 15.14 3.49
N ALA A 93 2.70 15.53 3.29
CA ALA A 93 3.07 16.54 2.30
C ALA A 93 4.48 16.31 1.76
N CYS A 94 4.68 16.68 0.50
CA CYS A 94 5.96 16.82 -0.16
C CYS A 94 5.77 17.84 -1.30
N ASP A 95 6.53 18.92 -1.25
CA ASP A 95 6.50 20.04 -2.21
C ASP A 95 7.02 19.66 -3.61
N ALA A 96 7.72 18.53 -3.73
CA ALA A 96 8.17 17.99 -5.00
C ALA A 96 7.43 16.69 -5.36
N TYR A 97 6.25 16.42 -4.80
CA TYR A 97 5.46 15.27 -5.20
C TYR A 97 4.73 15.54 -6.51
N ASP A 98 4.91 14.65 -7.46
CA ASP A 98 4.18 14.65 -8.72
C ASP A 98 3.89 13.18 -9.10
N ALA A 99 2.59 12.87 -9.19
CA ALA A 99 2.08 11.50 -9.21
C ALA A 99 2.17 10.88 -10.60
N MET A 100 2.61 9.62 -10.67
CA MET A 100 2.65 8.84 -11.90
C MET A 100 1.36 8.02 -12.06
N GLY A 101 0.29 8.67 -12.53
CA GLY A 101 -1.00 8.01 -12.71
C GLY A 101 -1.78 7.82 -11.39
N ASP A 102 -2.72 6.87 -11.38
CA ASP A 102 -3.57 6.64 -10.21
C ASP A 102 -2.77 6.04 -9.04
N THR A 103 -2.78 6.75 -7.91
CA THR A 103 -1.94 6.38 -6.77
C THR A 103 -2.40 5.08 -6.12
N ARG A 104 -3.70 4.78 -6.09
CA ARG A 104 -4.21 3.58 -5.42
C ARG A 104 -3.86 2.34 -6.23
N GLU A 105 -4.18 2.34 -7.52
CA GLU A 105 -3.90 1.24 -8.43
C GLU A 105 -2.40 0.97 -8.53
N PHE A 106 -1.60 2.03 -8.72
CA PHE A 106 -0.15 1.90 -8.84
C PHE A 106 0.49 1.28 -7.59
N ILE A 107 0.09 1.72 -6.39
CA ILE A 107 0.63 1.19 -5.14
C ILE A 107 0.16 -0.24 -4.88
N ARG A 108 -1.09 -0.58 -5.22
CA ARG A 108 -1.61 -1.94 -5.12
C ARG A 108 -0.81 -2.89 -6.02
N GLU A 109 -0.62 -2.52 -7.28
CA GLU A 109 0.13 -3.31 -8.26
C GLU A 109 1.59 -3.48 -7.85
N LEU A 110 2.24 -2.42 -7.36
CA LEU A 110 3.60 -2.51 -6.84
C LEU A 110 3.71 -3.46 -5.65
N ARG A 111 2.80 -3.38 -4.67
CA ARG A 111 2.83 -4.26 -3.49
C ARG A 111 2.65 -5.73 -3.87
N LYS A 112 1.85 -6.02 -4.90
CA LYS A 112 1.61 -7.37 -5.42
C LYS A 112 2.84 -7.95 -6.12
N ASN A 113 3.53 -7.14 -6.94
CA ASN A 113 4.61 -7.62 -7.79
C ASN A 113 6.01 -7.58 -7.12
N LEU A 114 6.18 -6.80 -6.05
CA LEU A 114 7.49 -6.65 -5.42
C LEU A 114 7.76 -7.73 -4.38
N SER A 115 8.91 -8.41 -4.53
CA SER A 115 9.39 -9.35 -3.53
C SER A 115 9.77 -8.63 -2.23
N GLY A 116 9.58 -9.30 -1.09
CA GLY A 116 9.92 -8.73 0.22
C GLY A 116 11.42 -8.65 0.50
N LYS A 117 12.26 -9.26 -0.35
CA LYS A 117 13.71 -9.39 -0.17
C LYS A 117 14.43 -8.63 -1.28
N ASP A 118 15.66 -8.20 -0.99
CA ASP A 118 16.49 -7.59 -2.02
C ASP A 118 17.06 -8.67 -2.92
N GLU A 119 16.84 -8.51 -4.23
CA GLU A 119 17.52 -9.30 -5.24
C GLU A 119 18.96 -8.78 -5.40
N ILE A 120 19.91 -9.72 -5.48
CA ILE A 120 21.32 -9.43 -5.68
C ILE A 120 21.63 -9.71 -7.15
N TYR A 121 22.06 -8.68 -7.85
CA TYR A 121 22.43 -8.77 -9.26
C TYR A 121 23.95 -8.84 -9.37
N GLY A 122 24.44 -9.72 -10.23
CA GLY A 122 25.85 -9.75 -10.62
C GLY A 122 26.13 -8.69 -11.67
N SER A 123 27.32 -8.12 -11.65
CA SER A 123 27.87 -7.48 -12.85
C SER A 123 28.19 -8.62 -13.80
N SER A 124 27.45 -8.78 -14.89
CA SER A 124 27.81 -9.76 -15.91
C SER A 124 29.20 -9.38 -16.43
N GLU A 125 30.22 -10.12 -16.02
CA GLU A 125 31.49 -10.15 -16.74
C GLU A 125 31.14 -10.51 -18.19
N THR A 126 31.41 -9.59 -19.11
CA THR A 126 31.57 -9.95 -20.52
C THR A 126 32.82 -10.81 -20.59
N ASP A 127 32.65 -12.13 -20.52
CA ASP A 127 33.63 -13.10 -21.02
C ASP A 127 33.72 -12.90 -22.54
N GLU A 128 34.77 -12.21 -22.98
CA GLU A 128 35.25 -12.22 -24.37
C GLU A 128 36.71 -12.68 -24.38
#